data_AF-Q92CA9-F1
#
_entry.id   AF-Q92CA9-F1
#
_cell.length_a   1.000
_cell.length_b   1.000
_cell.length_c   1.000
_cell.angle_alpha   90.00
_cell.angle_beta   90.00
_cell.angle_gamma   90.00
#
_symmetry.space_group_name_H-M   'P 1'
#
loop_
_entity.id
_entity.type
_entity.pdbx_description
1 polymer ?
#
loop_
_entity_poly.entity_id
_entity_poly.type
_entity_poly.pdbx_seq_one_letter_code
_entity_poly.pdbx_strand_id
1 'polypeptide(L)'
;MVADREIEKVEESNEELVYDITAFLPGKHEEKVKLERAVSNRFKDKNGNVIKFVFENVTSERLEELRKDCTKRIPKGRGRQPEEKFDSDKFQALLALESTVYPKFSSKELLNAYKSPSALEVAKKVLSVPGDYMNWISAASEANGFDDEIDDEAESIELAKN
;
A
#
# COMPACT_ATOMS: atom_id res chain seq x y z
N MET A 1 -62.62 40.51 -5.36
CA MET A 1 -61.48 41.42 -5.62
C MET A 1 -60.59 41.35 -4.40
N VAL A 2 -59.42 40.70 -4.55
CA VAL A 2 -58.10 40.91 -3.89
C VAL A 2 -58.10 41.25 -2.37
N ALA A 3 -57.31 40.64 -1.49
CA ALA A 3 -56.11 39.83 -1.63
C ALA A 3 -55.82 39.14 -0.28
N ASP A 4 -55.93 37.82 -0.19
CA ASP A 4 -55.25 37.06 0.86
C ASP A 4 -53.85 36.75 0.34
N ARG A 5 -52.87 37.51 0.83
CA ARG A 5 -51.45 37.23 0.61
C ARG A 5 -51.08 36.08 1.54
N GLU A 6 -51.24 34.86 1.07
CA GLU A 6 -50.55 33.73 1.65
C GLU A 6 -49.04 33.95 1.45
N ILE A 7 -48.37 34.11 2.59
CA ILE A 7 -46.91 34.16 2.69
C ILE A 7 -46.43 32.77 2.30
N GLU A 8 -46.02 32.63 1.05
CA GLU A 8 -45.28 31.49 0.54
C GLU A 8 -43.96 31.42 1.34
N LYS A 9 -43.95 30.59 2.38
CA LYS A 9 -42.71 30.17 3.03
C LYS A 9 -41.95 29.34 2.01
N VAL A 10 -41.02 30.00 1.32
CA VAL A 10 -39.93 29.34 0.62
C VAL A 10 -39.11 28.66 1.72
N GLU A 11 -39.36 27.36 1.92
CA GLU A 11 -38.47 26.50 2.69
C GLU A 11 -37.18 26.37 1.89
N GLU A 12 -36.22 27.24 2.19
CA GLU A 12 -34.83 27.06 1.79
C GLU A 12 -34.34 25.75 2.42
N SER A 13 -34.27 24.71 1.62
CA SER A 13 -33.60 23.46 1.96
C SER A 13 -32.11 23.75 2.12
N ASN A 14 -31.71 24.07 3.35
CA ASN A 14 -30.34 24.25 3.74
C ASN A 14 -29.68 22.86 3.81
N GLU A 15 -29.10 22.40 2.70
CA GLU A 15 -28.24 21.22 2.69
C GLU A 15 -26.91 21.58 3.37
N GLU A 16 -26.90 21.53 4.71
CA GLU A 16 -25.66 21.56 5.48
C GLU A 16 -24.84 20.33 5.11
N LEU A 17 -23.65 20.57 4.55
CA LEU A 17 -22.64 19.56 4.28
C LEU A 17 -22.08 19.04 5.62
N VAL A 18 -22.81 18.07 6.21
CA VAL A 18 -22.45 17.41 7.45
C VAL A 18 -21.32 16.42 7.18
N TYR A 19 -20.11 16.75 7.65
CA TYR A 19 -18.99 15.81 7.70
C TYR A 19 -19.34 14.61 8.59
N ASP A 20 -19.43 13.42 8.00
CA ASP A 20 -19.72 12.19 8.73
C ASP A 20 -18.44 11.52 9.24
N ILE A 21 -18.14 11.71 10.52
CA ILE A 21 -16.97 11.08 11.17
C ILE A 21 -17.05 9.54 11.17
N THR A 22 -18.25 8.97 11.03
CA THR A 22 -18.43 7.52 11.09
C THR A 22 -17.74 6.81 9.94
N ALA A 23 -17.49 7.49 8.80
CA ALA A 23 -16.72 6.94 7.68
C ALA A 23 -15.27 6.56 8.05
N PHE A 24 -14.68 7.24 9.04
CA PHE A 24 -13.28 7.02 9.47
C PHE A 24 -13.14 5.99 10.60
N LEU A 25 -14.26 5.44 11.11
CA LEU A 25 -14.20 4.45 12.18
C LEU A 25 -13.69 3.09 11.65
N PRO A 26 -13.09 2.24 12.50
CA PRO A 26 -12.64 0.91 12.11
C PRO A 26 -13.77 0.08 11.46
N GLY A 27 -13.46 -0.60 10.36
CA GLY A 27 -14.44 -1.38 9.59
C GLY A 27 -15.45 -0.58 8.77
N LYS A 28 -15.31 0.75 8.69
CA LYS A 28 -16.14 1.63 7.83
C LYS A 28 -15.47 2.01 6.51
N HIS A 29 -14.22 1.61 6.33
CA HIS A 29 -13.44 1.74 5.10
C HIS A 29 -12.72 0.42 4.80
N GLU A 30 -12.29 0.24 3.56
CA GLU A 30 -11.51 -0.94 3.16
C GLU A 30 -10.08 -0.82 3.68
N GLU A 31 -9.70 -1.68 4.62
CA GLU A 31 -8.36 -1.64 5.24
C GLU A 31 -7.31 -2.41 4.42
N LYS A 32 -7.74 -3.41 3.66
CA LYS A 32 -6.85 -4.38 3.01
C LYS A 32 -7.27 -4.62 1.56
N VAL A 33 -6.54 -4.02 0.64
CA VAL A 33 -6.75 -4.19 -0.79
C VAL A 33 -5.86 -5.32 -1.28
N LYS A 34 -6.46 -6.35 -1.87
CA LYS A 34 -5.71 -7.42 -2.54
C LYS A 34 -5.48 -7.04 -3.98
N LEU A 35 -4.21 -7.02 -4.37
CA LEU A 35 -3.79 -6.73 -5.72
C LEU A 35 -3.26 -8.00 -6.40
N GLU A 36 -3.80 -8.33 -7.58
CA GLU A 36 -3.26 -9.41 -8.41
C GLU A 36 -2.47 -8.86 -9.59
N ARG A 37 -1.20 -9.26 -9.73
CA ARG A 37 -0.33 -8.82 -10.84
C ARG A 37 0.46 -9.98 -11.44
N ALA A 38 0.56 -10.00 -12.77
CA ALA A 38 1.44 -10.91 -13.47
C ALA A 38 2.87 -10.37 -13.41
N VAL A 39 3.71 -10.95 -12.55
CA VAL A 39 5.10 -10.50 -12.36
C VAL A 39 6.03 -11.04 -13.45
N SER A 40 5.79 -12.29 -13.89
CA SER A 40 6.62 -12.98 -14.87
C SER A 40 5.79 -13.93 -15.72
N ASN A 41 6.04 -13.96 -17.02
CA ASN A 41 5.42 -14.91 -17.96
C ASN A 41 5.96 -16.35 -17.81
N ARG A 42 6.98 -16.56 -16.96
CA ARG A 42 7.65 -17.85 -16.76
C ARG A 42 6.86 -18.80 -15.85
N PHE A 43 6.06 -18.26 -14.94
CA PHE A 43 5.28 -19.06 -14.02
C PHE A 43 3.91 -19.33 -14.65
N LYS A 44 3.66 -20.59 -15.01
CA LYS A 44 2.42 -21.00 -15.66
C LYS A 44 1.75 -22.12 -14.89
N ASP A 45 0.42 -22.12 -14.88
CA ASP A 45 -0.38 -23.20 -14.33
C ASP A 45 -0.39 -24.43 -15.26
N LYS A 46 -1.12 -25.48 -14.86
CA LYS A 46 -1.26 -26.71 -15.66
C LYS A 46 -1.95 -26.49 -17.01
N ASN A 47 -2.68 -25.39 -17.16
CA ASN A 47 -3.41 -25.04 -18.38
C ASN A 47 -2.59 -24.09 -19.28
N GLY A 48 -1.40 -23.67 -18.84
CA GLY A 48 -0.52 -22.75 -19.58
C GLY A 48 -0.77 -21.27 -19.32
N ASN A 49 -1.67 -20.91 -18.39
CA ASN A 49 -1.96 -19.52 -18.05
C ASN A 49 -0.90 -18.97 -17.09
N VAL A 50 -0.55 -17.69 -17.24
CA VAL A 50 0.41 -17.02 -16.34
C VAL A 50 -0.18 -16.93 -14.94
N ILE A 51 0.60 -17.38 -13.95
CA ILE A 51 0.23 -17.31 -12.54
C ILE A 51 0.46 -15.88 -12.06
N LYS A 52 -0.63 -15.24 -11.60
CA LYS A 52 -0.57 -13.94 -10.95
C LYS A 52 -0.09 -14.08 -9.52
N PHE A 53 0.70 -13.10 -9.10
CA PHE A 53 1.07 -12.93 -7.71
C PHE A 53 -0.05 -12.16 -7.00
N VAL A 54 -0.26 -12.46 -5.72
CA VAL A 54 -1.23 -11.78 -4.86
C VAL A 54 -0.46 -10.96 -3.85
N PHE A 55 -0.78 -9.67 -3.79
CA PHE A 55 -0.20 -8.71 -2.87
C PHE A 55 -1.27 -8.13 -1.93
N GLU A 56 -0.83 -7.66 -0.78
CA GLU A 56 -1.64 -6.96 0.22
C GLU A 56 -0.79 -5.81 0.81
N ASN A 57 -1.42 -4.68 1.09
CA ASN A 57 -0.76 -3.55 1.75
C ASN A 57 -0.26 -3.93 3.14
N VAL A 58 0.86 -3.35 3.56
CA VAL A 58 1.28 -3.36 4.96
C VAL A 58 0.61 -2.21 5.71
N THR A 59 0.57 -2.30 7.04
CA THR A 59 0.10 -1.18 7.86
C THR A 59 1.12 -0.04 7.86
N SER A 60 0.67 1.19 8.09
CA SER A 60 1.56 2.36 8.20
C SER A 60 2.60 2.18 9.31
N GLU A 61 2.20 1.61 10.46
CA GLU A 61 3.12 1.27 11.56
C GLU A 61 4.22 0.31 11.10
N ARG A 62 3.85 -0.74 10.36
CA ARG A 62 4.83 -1.72 9.87
C ARG A 62 5.77 -1.11 8.82
N LEU A 63 5.25 -0.22 7.98
CA LEU A 63 6.06 0.53 7.01
C LEU A 63 7.13 1.38 7.70
N GLU A 64 6.78 2.08 8.79
CA GLU A 64 7.71 2.87 9.60
C GLU A 64 8.79 2.00 10.24
N GLU A 65 8.41 0.84 10.80
CA GLU A 65 9.35 -0.14 11.33
C GLU A 65 10.34 -0.61 10.26
N LEU A 66 9.85 -0.95 9.06
CA LEU A 66 10.71 -1.35 7.93
C LEU A 66 11.67 -0.24 7.52
N ARG A 67 11.21 1.02 7.47
CA ARG A 67 12.08 2.18 7.16
C ARG A 67 13.20 2.33 8.19
N LYS A 68 12.86 2.16 9.48
CA LYS A 68 13.83 2.20 10.57
C LYS A 68 14.83 1.04 10.50
N ASP A 69 14.39 -0.18 10.23
CA ASP A 69 15.23 -1.37 10.06
C ASP A 69 16.17 -1.30 8.84
N CYS A 70 15.84 -0.42 7.90
CA CYS A 70 16.65 -0.10 6.73
C CYS A 70 17.49 1.17 6.90
N THR A 71 17.42 1.85 8.06
CA THR A 71 18.22 3.04 8.37
C THR A 71 19.33 2.69 9.36
N LYS A 72 20.59 2.89 8.97
CA LYS A 72 21.75 2.68 9.85
C LYS A 72 22.28 4.00 10.39
N ARG A 73 22.59 4.04 11.68
CA ARG A 73 23.32 5.14 12.31
C ARG A 73 24.82 4.88 12.24
N ILE A 74 25.53 5.73 11.50
CA ILE A 74 26.99 5.68 11.30
C ILE A 74 27.63 6.68 12.27
N PRO A 75 28.39 6.22 13.28
CA PRO A 75 29.10 7.10 14.19
C PRO A 75 30.18 7.90 13.45
N LYS A 76 30.15 9.23 13.54
CA LYS A 76 31.15 10.12 12.90
C LYS A 76 32.30 10.55 13.81
N GLY A 77 32.45 9.93 14.99
CA GLY A 77 33.47 10.26 15.99
C GLY A 77 32.98 11.21 17.09
N ARG A 78 33.86 11.50 18.05
CA ARG A 78 33.51 12.23 19.29
C ARG A 78 33.09 13.68 18.98
N GLY A 79 31.92 14.09 19.47
CA GLY A 79 31.38 15.44 19.30
C GLY A 79 30.66 15.71 17.97
N ARG A 80 30.53 14.71 17.09
CA ARG A 80 29.78 14.82 15.83
C ARG A 80 28.46 14.06 15.92
N GLN A 81 27.41 14.63 15.35
CA GLN A 81 26.15 13.93 15.21
C GLN A 81 26.34 12.69 14.32
N PRO A 82 25.79 11.53 14.71
CA PRO A 82 25.77 10.34 13.86
C PRO A 82 25.10 10.65 12.52
N GLU A 83 25.59 10.06 11.44
CA GLU A 83 24.93 10.13 10.15
C GLU A 83 23.92 8.99 10.03
N GLU A 84 22.73 9.29 9.54
CA GLU A 84 21.73 8.28 9.19
C GLU A 84 21.87 7.95 7.70
N LYS A 85 22.02 6.66 7.40
CA LYS A 85 22.09 6.14 6.03
C LYS A 85 20.95 5.16 5.81
N PHE A 86 20.00 5.56 4.95
CA PHE A 86 18.89 4.74 4.51
C PHE A 86 19.28 3.83 3.34
N ASP A 87 18.94 2.55 3.44
CA ASP A 87 19.14 1.53 2.41
C ASP A 87 17.83 1.32 1.65
N SER A 88 17.65 2.09 0.58
CA SER A 88 16.41 2.07 -0.23
C SER A 88 16.17 0.72 -0.90
N ASP A 89 17.23 0.08 -1.42
CA ASP A 89 17.12 -1.20 -2.11
C ASP A 89 16.68 -2.30 -1.15
N LYS A 90 17.25 -2.32 0.06
CA LYS A 90 16.82 -3.25 1.12
C LYS A 90 15.38 -2.99 1.53
N PHE A 91 15.00 -1.72 1.70
CA PHE A 91 13.64 -1.35 2.10
C PHE A 91 12.60 -1.83 1.10
N GLN A 92 12.78 -1.50 -0.19
CA GLN A 92 11.87 -1.92 -1.25
C GLN A 92 11.75 -3.45 -1.33
N ALA A 93 12.87 -4.16 -1.19
CA ALA A 93 12.88 -5.61 -1.25
C ALA A 93 12.17 -6.27 -0.05
N LEU A 94 12.29 -5.69 1.16
CA LEU A 94 11.58 -6.17 2.34
C LEU A 94 10.09 -5.82 2.31
N LEU A 95 9.75 -4.62 1.85
CA LEU A 95 8.35 -4.22 1.64
C LEU A 95 7.67 -5.17 0.66
N ALA A 96 8.29 -5.44 -0.49
CA ALA A 96 7.75 -6.38 -1.47
C ALA A 96 7.63 -7.80 -0.92
N LEU A 97 8.58 -8.24 -0.10
CA LEU A 97 8.52 -9.54 0.57
C LEU A 97 7.33 -9.65 1.53
N GLU A 98 7.10 -8.63 2.36
CA GLU A 98 5.99 -8.61 3.32
C GLU A 98 4.63 -8.41 2.65
N SER A 99 4.58 -7.63 1.57
CA SER A 99 3.37 -7.43 0.78
C SER A 99 2.99 -8.64 -0.07
N THR A 100 3.89 -9.61 -0.33
CA THR A 100 3.56 -10.77 -1.16
C THR A 100 2.86 -11.87 -0.35
N VAL A 101 1.56 -12.04 -0.59
CA VAL A 101 0.76 -13.13 -0.01
C VAL A 101 0.96 -14.43 -0.79
N TYR A 102 1.00 -14.34 -2.11
CA TYR A 102 1.24 -15.49 -2.99
C TYR A 102 2.17 -15.11 -4.16
N PRO A 103 3.23 -15.89 -4.42
CA PRO A 103 3.70 -17.04 -3.66
C PRO A 103 4.33 -16.63 -2.32
N LYS A 104 4.06 -17.40 -1.26
CA LYS A 104 4.65 -17.16 0.06
C LYS A 104 6.11 -17.62 0.10
N PHE A 105 7.05 -16.71 -0.13
CA PHE A 105 8.50 -17.02 -0.17
C PHE A 105 9.07 -17.58 1.13
N SER A 106 8.41 -17.32 2.26
CA SER A 106 8.75 -17.90 3.57
C SER A 106 8.17 -19.30 3.80
N SER A 107 7.48 -19.89 2.81
CA SER A 107 6.97 -21.26 2.92
C SER A 107 8.12 -22.27 3.02
N LYS A 108 7.93 -23.30 3.86
CA LYS A 108 8.91 -24.38 4.03
C LYS A 108 9.26 -25.06 2.70
N GLU A 109 8.28 -25.19 1.80
CA GLU A 109 8.45 -25.76 0.47
C GLU A 109 9.48 -24.97 -0.35
N LEU A 110 9.30 -23.65 -0.48
CA LEU A 110 10.23 -22.82 -1.24
C LEU A 110 11.59 -22.68 -0.55
N LEU A 111 11.63 -22.49 0.78
CA LEU A 111 12.89 -22.42 1.54
C LEU A 111 13.75 -23.68 1.33
N ASN A 112 13.12 -24.87 1.41
CA ASN A 112 13.81 -26.14 1.21
C ASN A 112 14.23 -26.34 -0.26
N ALA A 113 13.34 -26.06 -1.22
CA ALA A 113 13.62 -26.22 -2.64
C ALA A 113 14.81 -25.35 -3.09
N TYR A 114 14.88 -24.12 -2.59
CA TYR A 114 15.95 -23.16 -2.91
C TYR A 114 17.15 -23.21 -1.95
N LYS A 115 17.12 -24.13 -0.98
CA LYS A 115 18.18 -24.36 0.03
C LYS A 115 18.65 -23.06 0.67
N SER A 116 17.70 -22.20 1.06
CA SER A 116 18.00 -20.94 1.74
C SER A 116 17.11 -20.78 2.97
N PRO A 117 17.67 -20.33 4.11
CA PRO A 117 16.87 -19.97 5.28
C PRO A 117 16.21 -18.60 5.14
N SER A 118 16.54 -17.81 4.11
CA SER A 118 16.07 -16.44 3.92
C SER A 118 15.01 -16.37 2.83
N ALA A 119 13.79 -15.97 3.21
CA ALA A 119 12.69 -15.75 2.27
C ALA A 119 13.04 -14.69 1.20
N LEU A 120 13.85 -13.69 1.55
CA LEU A 120 14.30 -12.68 0.60
C LEU A 120 15.27 -13.24 -0.45
N GLU A 121 16.18 -14.13 -0.03
CA GLU A 121 17.06 -14.83 -0.99
C GLU A 121 16.26 -15.77 -1.88
N VAL A 122 15.25 -16.44 -1.33
CA VAL A 122 14.32 -17.26 -2.11
C VAL A 122 13.61 -16.41 -3.16
N ALA A 123 13.05 -15.25 -2.78
CA ALA A 123 12.40 -14.34 -3.72
C ALA A 123 13.33 -13.95 -4.88
N LYS A 124 14.58 -13.57 -4.58
CA LYS A 124 15.60 -13.25 -5.59
C LYS A 124 15.96 -14.43 -6.49
N LYS A 125 15.99 -15.66 -5.96
CA LYS A 125 16.26 -16.88 -6.75
C LYS A 125 15.08 -17.27 -7.64
N VAL A 126 13.86 -17.18 -7.12
CA VAL A 126 12.62 -17.38 -7.90
C VAL A 126 12.57 -16.35 -9.03
N LEU A 127 12.70 -15.08 -8.70
CA LEU A 127 12.74 -13.93 -9.60
C LEU A 127 14.16 -13.69 -10.14
N SER A 128 14.75 -14.76 -10.69
CA SER A 128 16.12 -14.79 -11.21
C SER A 128 16.37 -13.87 -12.40
N VAL A 129 15.31 -13.39 -13.07
CA VAL A 129 15.40 -12.42 -14.16
C VAL A 129 15.24 -11.02 -13.56
N PRO A 130 16.18 -10.08 -13.80
CA PRO A 130 16.11 -8.74 -13.21
C PRO A 130 14.81 -7.98 -13.49
N GLY A 131 14.26 -8.12 -14.70
CA GLY A 131 12.96 -7.53 -15.06
C GLY A 131 11.81 -8.06 -14.20
N ASP A 132 11.74 -9.38 -13.97
CA ASP A 132 10.74 -10.00 -13.10
C ASP A 132 10.86 -9.47 -11.66
N TYR A 133 12.10 -9.30 -11.17
CA TYR A 133 12.35 -8.73 -9.85
C TYR A 133 11.89 -7.26 -9.76
N MET A 134 12.17 -6.44 -10.77
CA MET A 134 11.71 -5.05 -10.77
C MET A 134 10.19 -4.92 -10.88
N ASN A 135 9.55 -5.77 -11.69
CA ASN A 135 8.08 -5.85 -11.77
C ASN A 135 7.46 -6.22 -10.43
N TRP A 136 8.09 -7.14 -9.68
CA TRP A 136 7.67 -7.52 -8.33
C TRP A 136 7.76 -6.35 -7.34
N ILE A 137 8.86 -5.58 -7.37
CA ILE A 137 9.02 -4.38 -6.55
C ILE A 137 7.94 -3.34 -6.87
N SER A 138 7.69 -3.08 -8.17
CA SER A 138 6.67 -2.13 -8.61
C SER A 138 5.26 -2.57 -8.21
N ALA A 139 4.88 -3.85 -8.44
CA ALA A 139 3.58 -4.36 -8.03
C ALA A 139 3.35 -4.30 -6.52
N ALA A 140 4.40 -4.48 -5.71
CA ALA A 140 4.29 -4.28 -4.27
C ALA A 140 4.15 -2.80 -3.89
N SER A 141 4.81 -1.89 -4.59
CA SER A 141 4.65 -0.43 -4.39
C SER A 141 3.20 -0.01 -4.66
N GLU A 142 2.65 -0.45 -5.80
CA GLU A 142 1.25 -0.27 -6.19
C GLU A 142 0.30 -0.82 -5.13
N ALA A 143 0.54 -2.04 -4.65
CA ALA A 143 -0.29 -2.65 -3.61
C ALA A 143 -0.31 -1.88 -2.27
N ASN A 144 0.66 -0.99 -2.03
CA ASN A 144 0.71 -0.12 -0.86
C ASN A 144 0.21 1.31 -1.15
N GLY A 145 -0.39 1.54 -2.32
CA GLY A 145 -0.99 2.81 -2.71
C GLY A 145 0.01 3.93 -2.99
N PHE A 146 1.26 3.60 -3.32
CA PHE A 146 2.27 4.62 -3.66
C PHE A 146 2.19 5.12 -5.10
N ASP A 147 1.51 4.36 -5.97
CA ASP A 147 1.28 4.70 -7.37
C ASP A 147 -0.17 5.14 -7.64
N ASP A 148 -1.00 5.26 -6.58
CA ASP A 148 -2.39 5.69 -6.71
C ASP A 148 -2.47 7.21 -6.86
N GLU A 149 -3.10 7.68 -7.94
CA GLU A 149 -3.52 9.07 -8.06
C GLU A 149 -4.78 9.26 -7.20
N ILE A 150 -4.71 10.15 -6.20
CA ILE A 150 -5.89 10.57 -5.46
C ILE A 150 -6.69 11.48 -6.39
N ASP A 151 -7.93 11.09 -6.68
CA ASP A 151 -8.86 11.92 -7.43
C ASP A 151 -9.31 13.09 -6.55
N ASP A 152 -8.79 14.29 -6.86
CA ASP A 152 -9.05 15.53 -6.14
C ASP A 152 -10.41 16.16 -6.50
N GLU A 153 -11.22 15.55 -7.39
CA GLU A 153 -12.56 16.05 -7.76
C GLU A 153 -13.64 15.80 -6.68
N ALA A 154 -13.22 15.47 -5.46
CA ALA A 154 -14.12 15.46 -4.30
C ALA A 154 -14.56 16.89 -3.97
N GLU A 155 -15.84 17.19 -4.22
CA GLU A 155 -16.51 18.46 -3.87
C GLU A 155 -16.08 18.96 -2.49
N SER A 156 -15.42 20.12 -2.48
CA SER A 156 -14.92 20.79 -1.28
C SER A 156 -16.05 21.02 -0.28
N ILE A 157 -16.01 20.27 0.81
CA ILE A 157 -16.95 20.41 1.91
C ILE A 157 -16.60 21.71 2.68
N GLU A 158 -17.45 22.74 2.65
CA GLU A 158 -17.19 23.97 3.41
C GLU A 158 -17.44 23.75 4.92
N LEU A 159 -16.39 23.88 5.72
CA LEU A 159 -16.43 23.79 7.19
C LEU A 159 -17.18 24.99 7.80
N ALA A 160 -18.44 24.79 8.19
CA ALA A 160 -19.15 25.73 9.04
C ALA A 160 -18.59 25.68 10.47
N LYS A 161 -18.01 26.81 10.88
CA LYS A 161 -17.64 27.13 12.26
C LYS A 161 -18.92 27.33 13.09
N ASN A 162 -19.08 26.53 14.14
CA ASN A 162 -19.86 26.93 15.31
C ASN A 162 -18.91 27.56 16.35
#